data_AF-A0AA38JCS6-F1
#
_entry.id   AF-A0AA38JCS6-F1
#
_cell.length_a   1.000
_cell.length_b   1.000
_cell.length_c   1.000
_cell.angle_alpha   90.00
_cell.angle_beta   90.00
_cell.angle_gamma   90.00
#
_symmetry.space_group_name_H-M   'P 1'
#
loop_
_entity.id
_entity.type
_entity.pdbx_description
1 polymer ?
#
loop_
_entity_poly.entity_id
_entity_poly.type
_entity_poly.pdbx_seq_one_letter_code
_entity_poly.pdbx_strand_id
1 'polypeptide(L)'
;MAARPLGVALVTGAAQGIGRTIALRLAKDGFMVAVNDISSKTEQLETLSQDIELLNAQMSLPVVADVSNEVEVEKMVTEVSKTLGGLNVLWWEGIIRFFENDTYRYCL
;
A
#
# COMPACT_ATOMS: atom_id res chain seq x y z
N MET A 1 8.32 -21.86 7.49
CA MET A 1 7.89 -21.34 6.18
C MET A 1 7.03 -20.13 6.45
N ALA A 2 7.39 -18.94 5.97
CA ALA A 2 6.51 -17.78 6.09
C ALA A 2 5.22 -18.06 5.32
N ALA A 3 4.06 -17.84 5.95
CA ALA A 3 2.77 -18.02 5.30
C ALA A 3 2.72 -17.14 4.03
N ARG A 4 2.15 -17.69 2.95
CA ARG A 4 1.98 -16.94 1.70
C ARG A 4 1.10 -15.72 1.98
N PRO A 5 1.50 -14.49 1.57
CA PRO A 5 0.66 -13.31 1.75
C PRO A 5 -0.73 -13.52 1.16
N LEU A 6 -1.76 -12.95 1.79
CA LEU A 6 -3.13 -12.95 1.24
C LEU A 6 -3.21 -12.17 -0.08
N GLY A 7 -2.32 -11.20 -0.26
CA GLY A 7 -2.20 -10.37 -1.45
C GLY A 7 -1.37 -9.12 -1.18
N VAL A 8 -1.40 -8.18 -2.11
CA VAL A 8 -0.73 -6.88 -2.02
C VAL A 8 -1.75 -5.76 -1.83
N ALA A 9 -1.55 -4.90 -0.83
CA ALA A 9 -2.37 -3.73 -0.60
C ALA A 9 -1.55 -2.44 -0.75
N LEU A 10 -2.04 -1.49 -1.54
CA LEU A 10 -1.51 -0.13 -1.63
C LEU A 10 -2.40 0.81 -0.84
N VAL A 11 -1.83 1.50 0.14
CA VAL A 11 -2.53 2.47 0.96
C VAL A 11 -1.99 3.86 0.63
N THR A 12 -2.84 4.75 0.13
CA THR A 12 -2.48 6.16 -0.11
C THR A 12 -2.82 7.02 1.12
N GLY A 13 -2.13 8.15 1.30
CA GLY A 13 -2.25 8.94 2.53
C GLY A 13 -1.84 8.15 3.78
N ALA A 14 -0.91 7.21 3.63
CA ALA A 14 -0.59 6.22 4.65
C ALA A 14 0.27 6.77 5.77
N ALA A 15 0.96 7.90 5.58
CA ALA A 15 1.93 8.39 6.55
C ALA A 15 1.34 8.71 7.94
N GLN A 16 0.02 8.98 8.02
CA GLN A 16 -0.64 9.37 9.25
C GLN A 16 -2.13 9.01 9.29
N GLY A 17 -2.75 9.22 10.45
CA GLY A 17 -4.20 9.13 10.63
C GLY A 17 -4.78 7.76 10.26
N ILE A 18 -5.89 7.79 9.51
CA ILE A 18 -6.65 6.59 9.13
C ILE A 18 -5.82 5.69 8.20
N GLY A 19 -5.10 6.26 7.23
CA GLY A 19 -4.28 5.50 6.29
C GLY A 19 -3.21 4.67 7.03
N ARG A 20 -2.52 5.27 8.01
CA ARG A 20 -1.56 4.55 8.84
C ARG A 20 -2.20 3.38 9.59
N THR A 21 -3.35 3.59 10.20
CA THR A 21 -4.06 2.54 10.94
C THR A 21 -4.50 1.40 10.03
N ILE A 22 -4.98 1.71 8.82
CA ILE A 22 -5.39 0.71 7.82
C ILE A 22 -4.18 -0.10 7.35
N ALA A 23 -3.05 0.55 7.04
CA ALA A 23 -1.83 -0.13 6.61
C ALA A 23 -1.34 -1.14 7.66
N LEU A 24 -1.29 -0.73 8.93
CA LEU A 24 -0.91 -1.62 10.05
C LEU A 24 -1.92 -2.76 10.23
N ARG A 25 -3.21 -2.50 10.00
CA ARG A 25 -4.25 -3.53 10.11
C ARG A 25 -4.13 -4.58 9.00
N LEU A 26 -3.99 -4.15 7.76
CA LEU A 26 -3.81 -5.03 6.60
C LEU A 26 -2.55 -5.88 6.73
N ALA A 27 -1.46 -5.28 7.24
CA ALA A 27 -0.24 -6.01 7.56
C ALA A 27 -0.49 -7.14 8.57
N LYS A 28 -1.20 -6.84 9.67
CA LYS A 28 -1.58 -7.85 10.68
C LYS A 28 -2.51 -8.93 10.13
N ASP A 29 -3.39 -8.58 9.20
CA ASP A 29 -4.29 -9.52 8.54
C ASP A 29 -3.55 -10.41 7.51
N GLY A 30 -2.28 -10.13 7.20
CA GLY A 30 -1.40 -10.99 6.39
C GLY A 30 -1.20 -10.52 4.94
N PHE A 31 -1.43 -9.25 4.65
CA PHE A 31 -1.11 -8.64 3.37
C PHE A 31 0.32 -8.11 3.33
N MET A 32 0.94 -8.13 2.14
CA MET A 32 2.08 -7.26 1.85
C MET A 32 1.53 -5.87 1.58
N VAL A 33 2.13 -4.84 2.18
CA VAL A 33 1.57 -3.48 2.14
C VAL A 33 2.55 -2.53 1.46
N ALA A 34 2.14 -1.93 0.36
CA ALA A 34 2.73 -0.71 -0.15
C ALA A 34 2.06 0.50 0.50
N VAL A 35 2.86 1.45 0.96
CA VAL A 35 2.39 2.67 1.60
C VAL A 35 2.80 3.86 0.75
N ASN A 36 1.85 4.75 0.46
CA ASN A 36 2.06 5.94 -0.34
C ASN A 36 1.64 7.20 0.39
N ASP A 37 2.42 8.25 0.22
CA ASP A 37 2.08 9.62 0.59
C ASP A 37 2.93 10.61 -0.22
N ILE A 38 2.67 11.90 -0.05
CA ILE A 38 3.41 12.99 -0.70
C ILE A 38 4.83 13.13 -0.13
N SER A 39 5.71 13.77 -0.89
CA SER A 39 7.14 13.92 -0.54
C SER A 39 7.41 14.59 0.81
N SER A 40 6.52 15.47 1.28
CA SER A 40 6.63 16.10 2.60
C SER A 40 6.39 15.13 3.77
N LYS A 41 5.97 13.89 3.48
CA LYS A 41 5.66 12.84 4.44
C LYS A 41 6.59 11.63 4.39
N THR A 42 7.68 11.71 3.63
CA THR A 42 8.62 10.61 3.39
C THR A 42 9.13 9.98 4.68
N GLU A 43 9.54 10.77 5.68
CA GLU A 43 10.06 10.23 6.96
C GLU A 43 9.02 9.40 7.73
N GLN A 44 7.77 9.87 7.76
CA GLN A 44 6.68 9.13 8.42
C GLN A 44 6.31 7.86 7.64
N LEU A 45 6.41 7.92 6.31
CA LEU A 45 6.18 6.78 5.42
C LEU A 45 7.22 5.68 5.65
N GLU A 46 8.50 6.04 5.72
CA GLU A 46 9.60 5.11 6.01
C GLU A 46 9.44 4.48 7.40
N THR A 47 9.11 5.29 8.41
CA THR A 47 8.84 4.81 9.77
C THR A 47 7.69 3.79 9.78
N LEU A 48 6.60 4.08 9.08
CA LEU A 48 5.48 3.14 8.94
C LEU A 48 5.89 1.86 8.23
N SER A 49 6.73 1.94 7.19
CA SER A 49 7.20 0.76 6.49
C SER A 49 7.98 -0.17 7.42
N GLN A 50 8.86 0.40 8.25
CA GLN A 50 9.61 -0.36 9.27
C GLN A 50 8.67 -0.97 10.32
N ASP A 51 7.66 -0.22 10.78
CA ASP A 51 6.64 -0.74 11.71
C ASP A 51 5.89 -1.94 11.11
N ILE A 52 5.55 -1.89 9.82
CA ILE A 52 4.85 -2.97 9.12
C ILE A 52 5.74 -4.22 9.04
N GLU A 53 7.00 -4.06 8.62
CA GLU A 53 7.96 -5.17 8.51
C GLU A 53 8.18 -5.86 9.86
N LEU A 54 8.26 -5.08 10.95
CA LEU A 54 8.36 -5.61 12.31
C LEU A 54 7.09 -6.35 12.75
N LEU A 55 5.92 -5.95 12.26
CA LEU A 55 4.63 -6.53 12.66
C LEU A 55 4.29 -7.83 11.94
N ASN A 56 4.51 -7.90 10.61
CA ASN A 56 4.08 -9.04 9.81
C ASN A 56 5.24 -9.91 9.29
N ALA A 57 6.50 -9.51 9.52
CA ALA A 57 7.70 -10.17 9.00
C ALA A 57 7.68 -10.37 7.47
N GLN A 58 6.96 -9.49 6.76
CA GLN A 58 6.87 -9.44 5.31
C GLN A 58 7.31 -8.06 4.81
N MET A 59 7.62 -8.00 3.52
CA MET A 59 8.09 -6.80 2.86
C MET A 59 7.00 -5.71 2.84
N SER A 60 7.40 -4.49 3.20
CA SER A 60 6.62 -3.27 3.01
C SER A 60 7.32 -2.38 1.98
N LEU A 61 6.56 -1.68 1.15
CA LEU A 61 7.11 -0.81 0.10
C LEU A 61 6.64 0.64 0.30
N PRO A 62 7.51 1.55 0.77
CA PRO A 62 7.20 2.97 0.79
C PRO A 62 7.37 3.57 -0.61
N VAL A 63 6.33 4.23 -1.12
CA VAL A 63 6.35 4.89 -2.44
C VAL A 63 5.90 6.33 -2.32
N VAL A 64 6.79 7.27 -2.66
CA VAL A 64 6.46 8.69 -2.69
C VAL A 64 5.85 9.04 -4.04
N ALA A 65 4.59 9.47 -4.04
CA ALA A 65 3.87 9.92 -5.24
C ALA A 65 2.71 10.83 -4.85
N ASP A 66 2.49 11.90 -5.62
CA ASP A 66 1.28 12.72 -5.53
C ASP A 66 0.14 12.06 -6.31
N VAL A 67 -0.90 11.61 -5.60
CA VAL A 67 -2.07 10.96 -6.20
C VAL A 67 -2.93 11.91 -7.07
N SER A 68 -2.68 13.22 -7.00
CA SER A 68 -3.28 14.21 -7.89
C SER A 68 -2.62 14.26 -9.27
N ASN A 69 -1.44 13.66 -9.41
CA ASN A 69 -0.68 13.59 -10.66
C ASN A 69 -0.80 12.19 -11.27
N GLU A 70 -1.57 12.07 -12.35
CA GLU A 70 -1.85 10.79 -13.02
C GLU A 70 -0.56 10.05 -13.45
N VAL A 71 0.46 10.78 -13.90
CA VAL A 71 1.75 10.18 -14.31
C VAL A 71 2.49 9.59 -13.12
N GLU A 72 2.39 10.18 -11.94
CA GLU A 72 2.98 9.65 -10.72
C GLU A 72 2.20 8.44 -10.20
N VAL A 73 0.87 8.47 -10.31
CA VAL A 73 0.00 7.33 -9.95
C VAL A 73 0.32 6.11 -10.81
N GLU A 74 0.42 6.27 -12.14
CA GLU A 74 0.78 5.17 -13.05
C GLU A 74 2.15 4.55 -12.70
N LYS A 75 3.14 5.41 -12.41
CA LYS A 75 4.47 4.97 -11.99
C LYS A 75 4.42 4.22 -10.67
N MET A 76 3.72 4.76 -9.67
CA MET A 76 3.54 4.12 -8.37
C MET A 76 2.90 2.74 -8.50
N VAL A 77 1.79 2.63 -9.23
CA VAL A 77 1.09 1.35 -9.42
C VAL A 77 1.98 0.34 -10.14
N THR A 78 2.72 0.79 -11.16
CA THR A 78 3.67 -0.05 -11.90
C THR A 78 4.81 -0.54 -11.00
N GLU A 79 5.34 0.33 -10.14
CA GLU A 79 6.41 -0.01 -9.19
C GLU A 79 5.93 -1.03 -8.15
N VAL A 80 4.75 -0.79 -7.56
CA VAL A 80 4.15 -1.70 -6.57
C VAL A 80 3.89 -3.08 -7.19
N SER A 81 3.30 -3.12 -8.38
CA SER A 81 3.01 -4.38 -9.08
C SER A 81 4.29 -5.17 -9.40
N LYS A 82 5.35 -4.50 -9.85
CA LYS A 82 6.64 -5.14 -10.16
C LYS A 82 7.35 -5.67 -8.91
N THR A 83 7.33 -4.89 -7.83
CA THR A 83 8.12 -5.21 -6.62
C THR A 83 7.42 -6.25 -5.75
N LEU A 84 6.10 -6.15 -5.58
CA LEU A 84 5.33 -7.04 -4.69
C LEU A 84 4.64 -8.19 -5.45
N GLY A 85 4.79 -8.26 -6.77
CA GLY A 85 4.29 -9.36 -7.60
C GLY A 85 2.79 -9.31 -7.89
N GLY A 86 2.18 -8.12 -7.79
CA GLY A 86 0.77 -7.86 -8.05
C GLY A 86 0.25 -6.67 -7.24
N LEU A 87 -0.97 -6.23 -7.54
CA LEU A 87 -1.73 -5.28 -6.73
C LEU A 87 -3.09 -5.92 -6.46
N ASN A 88 -3.52 -6.03 -5.21
CA ASN A 88 -4.80 -6.66 -4.85
C ASN A 88 -5.77 -5.73 -4.14
N VAL A 89 -5.28 -4.69 -3.48
CA VAL A 89 -6.11 -3.72 -2.77
C VAL A 89 -5.50 -2.33 -2.97
N LEU A 90 -6.33 -1.31 -3.17
CA LEU A 90 -5.96 0.10 -3.15
C LEU A 90 -6.89 0.81 -2.16
N TRP A 91 -6.33 1.60 -1.26
CA TRP A 91 -7.09 2.49 -0.40
C TRP A 91 -6.80 3.95 -0.75
N TRP A 92 -7.85 4.70 -1.07
CA TRP A 92 -7.81 6.16 -1.32
C TRP A 92 -9.01 6.84 -0.68
N GLU A 93 -8.79 7.84 0.19
CA GLU A 93 -9.83 8.76 0.68
C GLU A 93 -11.14 8.04 1.10
N GLY A 94 -11.05 6.87 1.75
CA GLY A 94 -12.21 6.10 2.21
C GLY A 94 -12.77 5.04 1.24
N ILE A 95 -12.24 4.91 0.02
CA ILE A 95 -12.61 3.87 -0.94
C ILE A 95 -11.56 2.76 -0.93
N ILE A 96 -11.98 1.52 -0.64
CA ILE A 96 -11.18 0.31 -0.83
C ILE A 96 -11.51 -0.25 -2.21
N ARG A 97 -10.54 -0.30 -3.12
CA ARG A 97 -10.66 -1.00 -4.41
C ARG A 97 -9.90 -2.30 -4.36
N PHE A 98 -10.51 -3.39 -4.79
CA PHE A 98 -9.81 -4.66 -4.96
C PHE A 98 -9.39 -4.80 -6.42
N PHE A 99 -8.14 -5.21 -6.62
CA PHE A 99 -7.55 -5.52 -7.91
C PHE A 99 -7.40 -7.04 -8.01
N GLU A 100 -8.03 -7.63 -9.01
CA GLU A 100 -7.88 -9.05 -9.30
C GLU A 100 -7.64 -9.16 -10.79
N ASN A 101 -6.49 -9.75 -11.18
CA ASN A 101 -6.08 -9.94 -12.59
C ASN A 101 -6.27 -8.69 -13.47
N ASP A 102 -5.61 -7.58 -13.14
CA ASP A 102 -5.59 -6.34 -13.94
C ASP A 102 -6.97 -5.70 -14.22
N THR A 103 -8.03 -6.09 -13.50
CA THR A 103 -9.37 -5.56 -13.70
C THR A 103 -9.90 -4.87 -12.44
N TYR A 104 -10.33 -3.60 -12.58
CA TYR A 104 -10.92 -2.81 -11.50
C TYR A 104 -12.29 -3.38 -11.10
N ARG A 105 -12.48 -3.79 -9.85
CA ARG A 105 -13.82 -3.98 -9.27
C ARG A 105 -14.09 -2.92 -8.19
N TYR A 106 -15.14 -2.14 -8.43
CA TYR A 106 -15.67 -1.17 -7.47
C TYR A 106 -16.44 -1.94 -6.38
N CYS A 107 -16.08 -1.75 -5.12
CA CYS A 107 -17.03 -1.93 -4.01
C CYS A 107 -17.37 -0.54 -3.48
N LEU A 108 -18.67 -0.22 -3.48
CA LEU A 108 -19.25 0.94 -2.82
C LEU A 108 -19.14 0.79 -1.29
#